data_AF-A0A6J6ZFP4-F1
#
_entry.id   AF-A0A6J6ZFP4-F1
#
_cell.length_a   1.000
_cell.length_b   1.000
_cell.length_c   1.000
_cell.angle_alpha   90.00
_cell.angle_beta   90.00
_cell.angle_gamma   90.00
#
_symmetry.space_group_name_H-M   'P 1'
#
loop_
_entity.id
_entity.type
_entity.pdbx_description
1 polymer ?
#
loop_
_entity_poly.entity_id
_entity_poly.type
_entity_poly.pdbx_seq_one_letter_code
_entity_poly.pdbx_strand_id
1 'polypeptide(L)'
;MRSVASLLKRPTLLRDLKVIAPWKSLRGLKINDIHLRNILDRYATYSGSDPRVAPAVLASIAFVEEAFGAWHIKGGVGKLADAVYQRCLDRGVKFEFNSPVSAINHNGKRVSGLSLADGRTLDYEVVVANADASLVYNKLITAKVAKLKRTRKNLATADPSLAGFSLLLGLRPADQPTGLSHHNILFPNDYDQEFEDIFNRKLPVADPTIYICAPNDETMVKHPGHEAWFVLVNAPRHDASEVDGFNWSDKDANHRYAMKIIDAIEARGISVRDRLEVLEIRTPADLERTVLAPGGSIYGTSSNGAHSAFLRAKNRSPLKGLYCVGGSAHPGGGLPLVGLSAEIVAQAVVGPTTH
;
A
#
# COMPACT_ATOMS: atom_id res chain seq x y z
N MET A 1 -4.50 17.73 14.65
CA MET A 1 -5.80 17.85 15.37
C MET A 1 -5.56 18.18 16.84
N ARG A 2 -6.17 19.26 17.35
CA ARG A 2 -6.08 19.69 18.77
C ARG A 2 -7.21 19.01 19.58
N SER A 3 -7.00 17.75 19.98
CA SER A 3 -7.85 16.97 20.92
C SER A 3 -9.22 16.47 20.41
N VAL A 4 -9.61 15.26 20.86
CA VAL A 4 -10.94 14.64 20.63
C VAL A 4 -12.09 15.49 21.19
N ALA A 5 -11.81 16.30 22.23
CA ALA A 5 -12.79 17.20 22.81
C ALA A 5 -13.24 18.31 21.84
N SER A 6 -12.45 18.66 20.82
CA SER A 6 -12.88 19.63 19.81
C SER A 6 -13.91 19.06 18.83
N LEU A 7 -13.94 17.73 18.64
CA LEU A 7 -14.96 17.05 17.83
C LEU A 7 -16.31 17.04 18.55
N LEU A 8 -16.30 16.78 19.86
CA LEU A 8 -17.49 16.80 20.73
C LEU A 8 -18.20 18.16 20.78
N LYS A 9 -17.48 19.25 20.47
CA LYS A 9 -18.03 20.61 20.41
C LYS A 9 -18.65 20.97 19.06
N ARG A 10 -18.58 20.10 18.04
CA ARG A 10 -19.18 20.39 16.73
C ARG A 10 -20.69 20.17 16.78
N PRO A 11 -21.52 21.20 16.49
CA PRO A 11 -22.98 21.06 16.53
C PRO A 11 -23.50 20.05 15.49
N THR A 12 -22.74 19.81 14.42
CA THR A 12 -23.05 18.84 13.38
C THR A 12 -22.61 17.42 13.71
N LEU A 13 -21.90 17.17 14.82
CA LEU A 13 -21.23 15.89 15.07
C LEU A 13 -22.16 14.68 14.96
N LEU A 14 -23.37 14.75 15.53
CA LEU A 14 -24.33 13.64 15.46
C LEU A 14 -24.86 13.43 14.04
N ARG A 15 -25.06 14.50 13.27
CA ARG A 15 -25.45 14.43 11.86
C ARG A 15 -24.29 13.86 11.03
N ASP A 16 -23.09 14.37 11.21
CA ASP A 16 -21.88 13.94 10.50
C ASP A 16 -21.58 12.47 10.82
N LEU A 17 -21.71 12.02 12.07
CA LEU A 17 -21.57 10.61 12.44
C LEU A 17 -22.64 9.72 11.80
N LYS A 18 -23.89 10.18 11.70
CA LYS A 18 -24.95 9.46 10.99
C LYS A 18 -24.68 9.37 9.48
N VAL A 19 -24.12 10.41 8.88
CA VAL A 19 -23.79 10.47 7.45
C VAL A 19 -22.56 9.64 7.12
N ILE A 20 -21.48 9.79 7.91
CA ILE A 20 -20.24 9.01 7.76
C ILE A 20 -20.51 7.52 8.07
N ALA A 21 -21.46 7.25 8.97
CA ALA A 21 -21.88 5.92 9.39
C ALA A 21 -20.70 4.95 9.58
N PRO A 22 -19.70 5.28 10.44
CA PRO A 22 -18.44 4.54 10.52
C PRO A 22 -18.59 3.08 10.97
N TRP A 23 -19.76 2.71 11.50
CA TRP A 23 -20.12 1.35 11.90
C TRP A 23 -20.76 0.52 10.77
N LYS A 24 -21.10 1.14 9.64
CA LYS A 24 -21.65 0.44 8.48
C LYS A 24 -20.50 0.00 7.59
N SER A 25 -20.44 -1.29 7.25
CA SER A 25 -19.45 -1.78 6.27
C SER A 25 -19.93 -1.53 4.84
N LEU A 26 -19.01 -1.63 3.86
CA LEU A 26 -19.35 -1.61 2.43
C LEU A 26 -20.44 -2.64 2.12
N ARG A 27 -20.26 -3.90 2.57
CA ARG A 27 -21.29 -4.95 2.39
C ARG A 27 -22.59 -4.64 3.16
N GLY A 28 -22.51 -3.90 4.26
CA GLY A 28 -23.66 -3.38 5.00
C GLY A 28 -24.53 -2.38 4.21
N LEU A 29 -24.07 -1.85 3.08
CA LEU A 29 -24.89 -1.01 2.17
C LEU A 29 -26.01 -1.81 1.47
N LYS A 30 -25.95 -3.15 1.47
CA LYS A 30 -26.98 -4.06 0.94
C LYS A 30 -27.35 -3.78 -0.52
N ILE A 31 -26.33 -3.62 -1.38
CA ILE A 31 -26.52 -3.55 -2.83
C ILE A 31 -27.00 -4.91 -3.34
N ASN A 32 -28.16 -4.96 -3.98
CA ASN A 32 -28.80 -6.21 -4.40
C ASN A 32 -28.11 -6.84 -5.63
N ASP A 33 -27.79 -6.03 -6.63
CA ASP A 33 -27.09 -6.49 -7.84
C ASP A 33 -25.66 -6.94 -7.51
N ILE A 34 -25.29 -8.14 -7.94
CA ILE A 34 -23.99 -8.74 -7.62
C ILE A 34 -22.84 -8.02 -8.29
N HIS A 35 -23.02 -7.51 -9.52
CA HIS A 35 -21.98 -6.82 -10.26
C HIS A 35 -21.67 -5.46 -9.64
N LEU A 36 -22.71 -4.68 -9.32
CA LEU A 36 -22.55 -3.40 -8.62
C LEU A 36 -21.95 -3.60 -7.22
N ARG A 37 -22.34 -4.67 -6.53
CA ARG A 37 -21.73 -5.04 -5.24
C ARG A 37 -20.25 -5.34 -5.38
N ASN A 38 -19.84 -6.16 -6.35
CA ASN A 38 -18.44 -6.49 -6.58
C ASN A 38 -17.59 -5.25 -6.92
N ILE A 39 -18.12 -4.36 -7.76
CA ILE A 39 -17.47 -3.08 -8.08
C ILE A 39 -17.25 -2.24 -6.81
N LEU A 40 -18.28 -2.16 -5.96
CA LEU A 40 -18.21 -1.38 -4.72
C LEU A 40 -17.24 -2.01 -3.70
N ASP A 41 -17.30 -3.33 -3.55
CA ASP A 41 -16.46 -4.08 -2.62
C ASP A 41 -14.97 -3.99 -2.97
N ARG A 42 -14.65 -3.88 -4.27
CA ARG A 42 -13.27 -3.67 -4.74
C ARG A 42 -12.60 -2.47 -4.07
N TYR A 43 -13.34 -1.42 -3.72
CA TYR A 43 -12.77 -0.23 -3.06
C TYR A 43 -12.26 -0.52 -1.62
N ALA A 44 -12.63 -1.65 -1.01
CA ALA A 44 -11.98 -2.10 0.22
C ALA A 44 -10.48 -2.42 0.00
N THR A 45 -10.16 -3.00 -1.17
CA THR A 45 -8.80 -3.44 -1.53
C THR A 45 -7.84 -2.28 -1.75
N TYR A 46 -8.34 -1.05 -2.00
CA TYR A 46 -7.55 0.19 -2.07
C TYR A 46 -6.91 0.60 -0.74
N SER A 47 -7.35 -0.03 0.35
CA SER A 47 -6.73 0.07 1.68
C SER A 47 -6.26 -1.28 2.20
N GLY A 48 -6.26 -2.29 1.33
CA GLY A 48 -5.98 -3.68 1.63
C GLY A 48 -6.85 -4.28 2.74
N SER A 49 -8.14 -3.99 2.70
CA SER A 49 -9.14 -4.36 3.72
C SER A 49 -10.19 -5.32 3.16
N ASP A 50 -10.94 -5.97 4.05
CA ASP A 50 -12.03 -6.88 3.72
C ASP A 50 -13.37 -6.11 3.62
N PRO A 51 -14.06 -6.11 2.46
CA PRO A 51 -15.31 -5.33 2.26
C PRO A 51 -16.45 -5.73 3.20
N ARG A 52 -16.41 -6.93 3.77
CA ARG A 52 -17.42 -7.43 4.72
C ARG A 52 -17.40 -6.63 6.03
N VAL A 53 -16.23 -6.13 6.43
CA VAL A 53 -15.99 -5.40 7.69
C VAL A 53 -15.43 -3.99 7.51
N ALA A 54 -14.90 -3.67 6.32
CA ALA A 54 -14.35 -2.37 6.02
C ALA A 54 -15.44 -1.29 5.96
N PRO A 55 -15.19 -0.10 6.51
CA PRO A 55 -16.22 0.93 6.64
C PRO A 55 -16.70 1.46 5.29
N ALA A 56 -18.00 1.74 5.19
CA ALA A 56 -18.66 2.23 3.99
C ALA A 56 -18.09 3.56 3.47
N VAL A 57 -17.40 4.33 4.31
CA VAL A 57 -16.70 5.56 3.91
C VAL A 57 -15.69 5.32 2.78
N LEU A 58 -15.18 4.10 2.61
CA LEU A 58 -14.30 3.75 1.48
C LEU A 58 -14.99 3.88 0.12
N ALA A 59 -16.34 3.87 0.06
CA ALA A 59 -17.08 4.17 -1.17
C ALA A 59 -16.81 5.59 -1.70
N SER A 60 -16.31 6.50 -0.85
CA SER A 60 -15.88 7.83 -1.31
C SER A 60 -14.70 7.78 -2.28
N ILE A 61 -13.91 6.69 -2.30
CA ILE A 61 -12.85 6.50 -3.29
C ILE A 61 -13.45 6.41 -4.70
N ALA A 62 -14.60 5.72 -4.84
CA ALA A 62 -15.33 5.64 -6.12
C ALA A 62 -15.73 7.03 -6.62
N PHE A 63 -16.27 7.86 -5.72
CA PHE A 63 -16.60 9.25 -6.04
C PHE A 63 -15.36 10.06 -6.43
N VAL A 64 -14.22 9.86 -5.77
CA VAL A 64 -12.99 10.58 -6.12
C VAL A 64 -12.52 10.21 -7.54
N GLU A 65 -12.54 8.92 -7.89
CA GLU A 65 -12.19 8.48 -9.25
C GLU A 65 -13.17 9.01 -10.30
N GLU A 66 -14.47 8.97 -10.02
CA GLU A 66 -15.52 9.45 -10.93
C GLU A 66 -15.48 10.98 -11.11
N ALA A 67 -15.34 11.74 -10.02
CA ALA A 67 -15.46 13.19 -10.03
C ALA A 67 -14.18 13.91 -10.46
N PHE A 68 -13.00 13.37 -10.14
CA PHE A 68 -11.71 14.00 -10.46
C PHE A 68 -10.95 13.30 -11.60
N GLY A 69 -11.41 12.13 -12.02
CA GLY A 69 -10.84 11.35 -13.12
C GLY A 69 -9.62 10.52 -12.73
N ALA A 70 -9.18 9.69 -13.69
CA ALA A 70 -7.97 8.88 -13.61
C ALA A 70 -6.91 9.42 -14.58
N TRP A 71 -5.65 9.40 -14.15
CA TRP A 71 -4.53 10.01 -14.89
C TRP A 71 -3.42 8.99 -15.11
N HIS A 72 -2.87 8.96 -16.32
CA HIS A 72 -1.67 8.20 -16.66
C HIS A 72 -0.48 9.14 -16.84
N ILE A 73 0.65 8.81 -16.21
CA ILE A 73 1.90 9.53 -16.41
C ILE A 73 2.62 8.88 -17.59
N LYS A 74 2.91 9.67 -18.63
CA LYS A 74 3.69 9.19 -19.79
C LYS A 74 5.03 8.61 -19.33
N GLY A 75 5.32 7.38 -19.71
CA GLY A 75 6.48 6.60 -19.27
C GLY A 75 6.24 5.82 -17.96
N GLY A 76 5.02 5.82 -17.44
CA GLY A 76 4.61 5.10 -16.23
C GLY A 76 4.81 5.86 -14.93
N VAL A 77 4.21 5.34 -13.85
CA VAL A 77 4.20 5.97 -12.52
C VAL A 77 5.60 6.17 -11.92
N GLY A 78 6.60 5.40 -12.35
CA GLY A 78 8.01 5.57 -11.94
C GLY A 78 8.55 6.98 -12.26
N LYS A 79 8.03 7.65 -13.29
CA LYS A 79 8.40 9.03 -13.63
C LYS A 79 8.04 10.05 -12.56
N LEU A 80 7.06 9.76 -11.70
CA LEU A 80 6.77 10.62 -10.54
C LEU A 80 7.93 10.59 -9.55
N ALA A 81 8.52 9.42 -9.30
CA ALA A 81 9.68 9.30 -8.41
C ALA A 81 10.90 10.02 -8.99
N ASP A 82 11.16 9.85 -10.30
CA ASP A 82 12.22 10.57 -11.01
C ASP A 82 12.06 12.10 -10.87
N ALA A 83 10.85 12.61 -11.08
CA ALA A 83 10.56 14.05 -10.98
C ALA A 83 10.76 14.60 -9.57
N VAL A 84 10.32 13.86 -8.54
CA VAL A 84 10.51 14.25 -7.13
C VAL A 84 12.00 14.19 -6.77
N TYR A 85 12.72 13.16 -7.19
CA TYR A 85 14.16 13.02 -6.98
C TYR A 85 14.92 14.20 -7.59
N GLN A 86 14.66 14.52 -8.86
CA GLN A 86 15.29 15.64 -9.54
C GLN A 86 14.97 16.96 -8.83
N ARG A 87 13.72 17.18 -8.43
CA ARG A 87 13.34 18.39 -7.69
C ARG A 87 14.06 18.52 -6.35
N CYS A 88 14.32 17.41 -5.66
CA CYS A 88 15.11 17.41 -4.44
C CYS A 88 16.57 17.82 -4.73
N LEU A 89 17.19 17.29 -5.79
CA LEU A 89 18.53 17.69 -6.21
C LEU A 89 18.63 19.18 -6.54
N ASP A 90 17.66 19.72 -7.29
CA ASP A 90 17.60 21.16 -7.63
C ASP A 90 17.51 22.06 -6.39
N ARG A 91 17.04 21.50 -5.26
CA ARG A 91 16.93 22.18 -3.96
C ARG A 91 18.11 21.90 -3.03
N GLY A 92 19.16 21.22 -3.52
CA GLY A 92 20.37 20.93 -2.77
C GLY A 92 20.25 19.76 -1.79
N VAL A 93 19.21 18.92 -1.90
CA VAL A 93 19.07 17.71 -1.10
C VAL A 93 20.15 16.71 -1.52
N LYS A 94 20.89 16.17 -0.54
CA LYS A 94 21.89 15.13 -0.77
C LYS A 94 21.24 13.75 -0.62
N PHE A 95 21.56 12.85 -1.54
CA PHE A 95 21.13 11.46 -1.49
C PHE A 95 22.33 10.56 -1.25
N GLU A 96 22.17 9.63 -0.32
CA GLU A 96 23.16 8.62 -0.03
C GLU A 96 22.51 7.23 -0.17
N PHE A 97 22.82 6.56 -1.28
CA PHE A 97 22.32 5.22 -1.57
C PHE A 97 23.21 4.16 -0.94
N ASN A 98 22.73 2.93 -0.90
CA ASN A 98 23.47 1.77 -0.37
C ASN A 98 24.03 1.99 1.06
N SER A 99 23.32 2.80 1.86
CA SER A 99 23.72 3.15 3.23
C SER A 99 22.61 2.77 4.22
N PRO A 100 22.41 1.47 4.51
CA PRO A 100 21.34 1.02 5.39
C PRO A 100 21.51 1.62 6.80
N VAL A 101 20.45 2.23 7.32
CA VAL A 101 20.39 2.69 8.72
C VAL A 101 20.23 1.48 9.63
N SER A 102 21.14 1.32 10.58
CA SER A 102 21.12 0.23 11.57
C SER A 102 20.46 0.65 12.89
N ALA A 103 20.56 1.94 13.26
CA ALA A 103 19.90 2.47 14.46
C ALA A 103 19.55 3.96 14.36
N ILE A 104 18.50 4.35 15.10
CA ILE A 104 18.18 5.75 15.40
C ILE A 104 18.72 6.07 16.79
N ASN A 105 19.76 6.91 16.85
CA ASN A 105 20.45 7.24 18.08
C ASN A 105 19.64 8.23 18.92
N HIS A 106 19.64 8.04 20.24
CA HIS A 106 18.85 8.86 21.15
C HIS A 106 19.36 8.79 22.60
N ASN A 107 18.99 9.78 23.42
CA ASN A 107 19.21 9.76 24.89
C ASN A 107 17.96 9.34 25.70
N GLY A 108 16.97 8.72 25.04
CA GLY A 108 15.68 8.32 25.63
C GLY A 108 14.65 9.44 25.72
N LYS A 109 15.09 10.70 25.62
CA LYS A 109 14.20 11.87 25.56
C LYS A 109 14.03 12.37 24.12
N ARG A 110 15.12 12.46 23.37
CA ARG A 110 15.18 12.96 21.98
C ARG A 110 16.16 12.18 21.12
N VAL A 111 15.98 12.26 19.81
CA VAL A 111 16.93 11.80 18.80
C VAL A 111 18.23 12.62 18.88
N SER A 112 19.35 11.97 18.62
CA SER A 112 20.67 12.58 18.49
C SER A 112 21.36 12.26 17.15
N GLY A 113 20.87 11.30 16.36
CA GLY A 113 21.50 10.96 15.10
C GLY A 113 21.08 9.60 14.55
N LEU A 114 21.89 9.08 13.63
CA LEU A 114 21.74 7.77 13.01
C LEU A 114 23.05 6.98 13.11
N SER A 115 22.95 5.67 13.23
CA SER A 115 24.05 4.75 12.96
C SER A 115 23.74 3.99 11.67
N LEU A 116 24.76 3.83 10.83
CA LEU A 116 24.68 3.08 9.57
C LEU A 116 25.25 1.67 9.75
N ALA A 117 24.90 0.77 8.83
CA ALA A 117 25.38 -0.62 8.85
C ALA A 117 26.89 -0.73 8.59
N ASP A 118 27.50 0.27 7.97
CA ASP A 118 28.94 0.35 7.71
C ASP A 118 29.76 0.90 8.91
N GLY A 119 29.11 1.16 10.05
CA GLY A 119 29.74 1.63 11.28
C GLY A 119 29.78 3.15 11.44
N ARG A 120 29.42 3.94 10.42
CA ARG A 120 29.36 5.40 10.55
C ARG A 120 28.26 5.83 11.51
N THR A 121 28.53 6.92 12.22
CA THR A 121 27.57 7.62 13.08
C THR A 121 27.42 9.05 12.58
N LEU A 122 26.18 9.49 12.41
CA LEU A 122 25.83 10.79 11.85
C LEU A 122 24.95 11.54 12.84
N ASP A 123 25.34 12.76 13.20
CA ASP A 123 24.61 13.58 14.18
C ASP A 123 23.47 14.35 13.52
N TYR A 124 22.26 14.17 14.05
CA TYR A 124 21.04 14.84 13.57
C TYR A 124 20.08 15.12 14.73
N GLU A 125 19.54 16.34 14.78
CA GLU A 125 18.51 16.70 15.77
C GLU A 125 17.09 16.31 15.34
N VAL A 126 16.88 16.13 14.03
CA VAL A 126 15.61 15.77 13.40
C VAL A 126 15.85 14.60 12.46
N VAL A 127 15.04 13.55 12.63
CA VAL A 127 15.02 12.36 11.76
C VAL A 127 13.59 12.15 11.27
N VAL A 128 13.42 12.11 9.95
CA VAL A 128 12.16 11.75 9.30
C VAL A 128 12.32 10.35 8.72
N ALA A 129 11.62 9.37 9.29
CA ALA A 129 11.69 7.99 8.87
C ALA A 129 10.52 7.65 7.91
N ASN A 130 10.86 7.31 6.66
CA ASN A 130 9.94 6.75 5.67
C ASN A 130 9.97 5.20 5.65
N ALA A 131 10.75 4.58 6.55
CA ALA A 131 10.71 3.14 6.77
C ALA A 131 9.40 2.73 7.49
N ASP A 132 8.99 1.47 7.35
CA ASP A 132 7.80 0.97 8.03
C ASP A 132 7.85 1.26 9.54
N ALA A 133 6.77 1.81 10.10
CA ALA A 133 6.74 2.23 11.48
C ALA A 133 7.06 1.09 12.47
N SER A 134 6.64 -0.15 12.17
CA SER A 134 6.99 -1.30 13.02
C SER A 134 8.51 -1.54 13.03
N LEU A 135 9.19 -1.39 11.89
CA LEU A 135 10.65 -1.48 11.81
C LEU A 135 11.33 -0.34 12.57
N VAL A 136 10.84 0.89 12.40
CA VAL A 136 11.35 2.06 13.11
C VAL A 136 11.28 1.84 14.63
N TYR A 137 10.10 1.49 15.14
CA TYR A 137 9.89 1.39 16.58
C TYR A 137 10.45 0.12 17.22
N ASN A 138 10.51 -1.00 16.50
CA ASN A 138 10.87 -2.31 17.06
C ASN A 138 12.28 -2.77 16.70
N LYS A 139 12.87 -2.30 15.58
CA LYS A 139 14.22 -2.69 15.14
C LYS A 139 15.23 -1.54 15.25
N LEU A 140 14.91 -0.36 14.70
CA LEU A 140 15.86 0.75 14.65
C LEU A 140 16.03 1.50 15.99
N ILE A 141 15.07 1.38 16.90
CA ILE A 141 15.16 1.93 18.26
C ILE A 141 15.46 0.78 19.22
N THR A 142 16.75 0.49 19.39
CA THR A 142 17.27 -0.71 20.09
C THR A 142 17.04 -0.69 21.61
N ALA A 143 16.95 0.49 22.23
CA ALA A 143 16.73 0.61 23.67
C ALA A 143 15.24 0.66 24.07
N LYS A 144 14.95 0.23 25.31
CA LYS A 144 13.61 0.37 25.90
C LYS A 144 13.35 1.83 26.28
N VAL A 145 12.57 2.52 25.46
CA VAL A 145 12.11 3.89 25.72
C VAL A 145 10.67 3.85 26.23
N ALA A 146 10.47 4.13 27.53
CA ALA A 146 9.16 3.97 28.20
C ALA A 146 8.00 4.69 27.49
N LYS A 147 8.24 5.91 26.98
CA LYS A 147 7.24 6.70 26.24
C LYS A 147 6.78 6.08 24.91
N LEU A 148 7.54 5.11 24.37
CA LEU A 148 7.20 4.40 23.14
C LEU A 148 6.36 3.13 23.38
N LYS A 149 6.17 2.72 24.64
CA LYS A 149 5.43 1.50 25.01
C LYS A 149 4.04 1.45 24.37
N ARG A 150 3.29 2.56 24.42
CA ARG A 150 1.96 2.65 23.82
C ARG A 150 2.00 2.52 22.30
N THR A 151 2.95 3.20 21.64
CA THR A 151 3.10 3.11 20.18
C THR A 151 3.42 1.69 19.75
N ARG A 152 4.38 1.03 20.42
CA ARG A 152 4.72 -0.37 20.15
C ARG A 152 3.53 -1.31 20.36
N LYS A 153 2.76 -1.12 21.45
CA LYS A 153 1.53 -1.90 21.70
C LYS A 153 0.51 -1.71 20.59
N ASN A 154 0.23 -0.46 20.20
CA ASN A 154 -0.73 -0.17 19.14
C ASN A 154 -0.33 -0.82 17.80
N LEU A 155 0.95 -0.76 17.43
CA LEU A 155 1.47 -1.37 16.21
C LEU A 155 1.40 -2.90 16.26
N ALA A 156 1.67 -3.51 17.42
CA ALA A 156 1.58 -4.96 17.59
C ALA A 156 0.14 -5.50 17.51
N THR A 157 -0.86 -4.66 17.79
CA THR A 157 -2.29 -5.00 17.69
C THR A 157 -2.93 -4.51 16.39
N ALA A 158 -2.17 -3.83 15.52
CA ALA A 158 -2.72 -3.30 14.28
C ALA A 158 -2.77 -4.41 13.24
N ASP A 159 -3.95 -4.62 12.66
CA ASP A 159 -4.08 -5.59 11.59
C ASP A 159 -3.35 -5.10 10.35
N PRO A 160 -2.43 -5.90 9.79
CA PRO A 160 -1.73 -5.54 8.57
C PRO A 160 -2.69 -5.59 7.38
N SER A 161 -2.41 -4.79 6.34
CA SER A 161 -3.14 -4.89 5.08
C SER A 161 -2.80 -6.19 4.36
N LEU A 162 -3.65 -6.62 3.42
CA LEU A 162 -3.28 -7.64 2.43
C LEU A 162 -2.02 -7.24 1.65
N ALA A 163 -1.45 -8.22 0.96
CA ALA A 163 -0.33 -8.07 0.05
C ALA A 163 -0.78 -8.24 -1.41
N GLY A 164 0.14 -8.07 -2.36
CA GLY A 164 -0.11 -8.28 -3.78
C GLY A 164 0.84 -9.30 -4.39
N PHE A 165 0.30 -10.13 -5.29
CA PHE A 165 1.11 -10.96 -6.20
C PHE A 165 0.92 -10.40 -7.62
N SER A 166 2.01 -10.02 -8.27
CA SER A 166 1.93 -9.34 -9.57
C SER A 166 2.81 -9.97 -10.65
N LEU A 167 2.35 -9.83 -11.88
CA LEU A 167 3.06 -10.19 -13.09
C LEU A 167 3.34 -8.91 -13.88
N LEU A 168 4.60 -8.72 -14.29
CA LEU A 168 4.99 -7.72 -15.28
C LEU A 168 5.17 -8.45 -16.60
N LEU A 169 4.28 -8.17 -17.55
CA LEU A 169 4.23 -8.86 -18.84
C LEU A 169 4.68 -7.91 -19.94
N GLY A 170 5.69 -8.32 -20.70
CA GLY A 170 6.01 -7.72 -22.00
C GLY A 170 5.43 -8.62 -23.09
N LEU A 171 4.57 -8.07 -23.94
CA LEU A 171 3.83 -8.82 -24.96
C LEU A 171 4.14 -8.27 -26.36
N ARG A 172 4.36 -9.19 -27.32
CA ARG A 172 4.36 -8.89 -28.76
C ARG A 172 3.00 -8.33 -29.20
N PRO A 173 2.92 -7.66 -30.36
CA PRO A 173 1.65 -7.19 -30.90
C PRO A 173 0.61 -8.31 -31.01
N ALA A 174 -0.65 -7.96 -30.77
CA ALA A 174 -1.77 -8.86 -30.98
C ALA A 174 -2.17 -8.88 -32.46
N ASP A 175 -2.56 -10.04 -32.98
CA ASP A 175 -3.17 -10.12 -34.32
C ASP A 175 -4.55 -9.46 -34.37
N GLN A 176 -5.23 -9.39 -33.23
CA GLN A 176 -6.54 -8.75 -33.05
C GLN A 176 -6.54 -7.88 -31.80
N PRO A 177 -7.28 -6.76 -31.78
CA PRO A 177 -7.40 -5.93 -30.58
C PRO A 177 -7.90 -6.75 -29.38
N THR A 178 -7.23 -6.62 -28.24
CA THR A 178 -7.57 -7.35 -27.00
C THR A 178 -8.88 -6.90 -26.35
N GLY A 179 -9.40 -5.73 -26.75
CA GLY A 179 -10.58 -5.11 -26.15
C GLY A 179 -10.36 -4.54 -24.75
N LEU A 180 -9.12 -4.61 -24.23
CA LEU A 180 -8.77 -4.07 -22.93
C LEU A 180 -8.73 -2.54 -22.96
N SER A 181 -9.27 -1.93 -21.92
CA SER A 181 -9.03 -0.52 -21.59
C SER A 181 -7.73 -0.36 -20.81
N HIS A 182 -7.39 0.86 -20.41
CA HIS A 182 -6.21 1.12 -19.60
C HIS A 182 -6.23 0.34 -18.26
N HIS A 183 -7.40 0.24 -17.62
CA HIS A 183 -7.61 -0.50 -16.37
C HIS A 183 -8.75 -1.50 -16.55
N ASN A 184 -8.50 -2.76 -16.21
CA ASN A 184 -9.46 -3.85 -16.40
C ASN A 184 -9.52 -4.69 -15.13
N ILE A 185 -10.71 -5.16 -14.79
CA ILE A 185 -10.96 -6.04 -13.65
C ILE A 185 -11.71 -7.26 -14.14
N LEU A 186 -11.17 -8.44 -13.85
CA LEU A 186 -11.79 -9.72 -14.13
C LEU A 186 -12.21 -10.31 -12.78
N PHE A 187 -13.50 -10.19 -12.45
CA PHE A 187 -14.03 -10.74 -11.21
C PHE A 187 -14.13 -12.27 -11.27
N PRO A 188 -13.92 -12.96 -10.14
CA PRO A 188 -14.12 -14.40 -10.02
C PRO A 188 -15.62 -14.73 -9.89
N ASN A 189 -15.93 -16.02 -9.93
CA ASN A 189 -17.31 -16.48 -9.71
C ASN A 189 -17.75 -16.30 -8.25
N ASP A 190 -16.84 -16.54 -7.31
CA ASP A 190 -17.06 -16.34 -5.87
C ASP A 190 -16.05 -15.33 -5.31
N TYR A 191 -16.51 -14.09 -5.16
CA TYR A 191 -15.65 -13.01 -4.66
C TYR A 191 -15.44 -13.09 -3.14
N ASP A 192 -16.33 -13.73 -2.39
CA ASP A 192 -16.17 -13.84 -0.94
C ASP A 192 -15.06 -14.84 -0.57
N GLN A 193 -14.84 -15.86 -1.41
CA GLN A 193 -13.74 -16.82 -1.25
C GLN A 193 -12.36 -16.16 -1.29
N GLU A 194 -12.19 -15.09 -2.08
CA GLU A 194 -10.94 -14.32 -2.12
C GLU A 194 -10.58 -13.76 -0.75
N PHE A 195 -11.56 -13.14 -0.08
CA PHE A 195 -11.35 -12.55 1.24
C PHE A 195 -11.22 -13.61 2.33
N GLU A 196 -11.90 -14.75 2.19
CA GLU A 196 -11.74 -15.91 3.08
C GLU A 196 -10.31 -16.48 3.02
N ASP A 197 -9.80 -16.69 1.80
CA ASP A 197 -8.48 -17.24 1.58
C ASP A 197 -7.38 -16.29 2.09
N ILE A 198 -7.53 -14.98 1.86
CA ILE A 198 -6.52 -13.99 2.25
C ILE A 198 -6.54 -13.69 3.75
N PHE A 199 -7.70 -13.41 4.33
CA PHE A 199 -7.79 -12.89 5.70
C PHE A 199 -7.90 -13.99 6.76
N ASN A 200 -8.47 -15.16 6.43
CA ASN A 200 -8.69 -16.22 7.40
C ASN A 200 -7.77 -17.42 7.15
N ARG A 201 -7.79 -18.00 5.94
CA ARG A 201 -7.02 -19.22 5.64
C ARG A 201 -5.53 -18.98 5.35
N LYS A 202 -5.17 -17.74 5.00
CA LYS A 202 -3.82 -17.30 4.61
C LYS A 202 -3.25 -18.05 3.40
N LEU A 203 -4.08 -18.32 2.39
CA LEU A 203 -3.70 -19.09 1.20
C LEU A 203 -3.74 -18.25 -0.09
N PRO A 204 -2.90 -18.56 -1.09
CA PRO A 204 -3.08 -18.05 -2.45
C PRO A 204 -4.48 -18.40 -2.96
N VAL A 205 -5.18 -17.41 -3.50
CA VAL A 205 -6.58 -17.54 -3.91
C VAL A 205 -6.66 -18.37 -5.19
N ALA A 206 -7.52 -19.38 -5.23
CA ALA A 206 -7.59 -20.29 -6.37
C ALA A 206 -8.17 -19.64 -7.65
N ASP A 207 -9.24 -18.84 -7.50
CA ASP A 207 -9.85 -18.02 -8.55
C ASP A 207 -9.88 -16.55 -8.06
N PRO A 208 -8.77 -15.80 -8.21
CA PRO A 208 -8.69 -14.43 -7.71
C PRO A 208 -9.40 -13.44 -8.62
N THR A 209 -9.78 -12.28 -8.06
CA THR A 209 -9.97 -11.08 -8.88
C THR A 209 -8.65 -10.67 -9.52
N ILE A 210 -8.65 -10.49 -10.84
CA ILE A 210 -7.46 -10.12 -11.62
C ILE A 210 -7.60 -8.67 -12.09
N TYR A 211 -6.69 -7.81 -11.65
CA TYR A 211 -6.51 -6.48 -12.20
C TYR A 211 -5.47 -6.51 -13.31
N ILE A 212 -5.79 -5.94 -14.47
CA ILE A 212 -4.87 -5.74 -15.59
C ILE A 212 -4.79 -4.26 -15.91
N CYS A 213 -3.63 -3.66 -15.68
CA CYS A 213 -3.28 -2.35 -16.20
C CYS A 213 -2.59 -2.55 -17.56
N ALA A 214 -3.23 -2.11 -18.64
CA ALA A 214 -2.77 -2.22 -20.01
C ALA A 214 -2.64 -0.81 -20.64
N PRO A 215 -1.63 -0.01 -20.24
CA PRO A 215 -1.45 1.33 -20.75
C PRO A 215 -1.11 1.33 -22.25
N ASN A 216 -1.83 2.14 -23.03
CA ASN A 216 -1.45 2.45 -24.40
C ASN A 216 -0.44 3.60 -24.42
N ASP A 217 0.80 3.32 -24.03
CA ASP A 217 1.89 4.29 -23.95
C ASP A 217 3.14 3.76 -24.64
N GLU A 218 3.43 4.31 -25.83
CA GLU A 218 4.58 3.93 -26.66
C GLU A 218 5.92 4.10 -25.94
N THR A 219 6.01 4.95 -24.90
CA THR A 219 7.25 5.15 -24.14
C THR A 219 7.49 4.08 -23.07
N MET A 220 6.52 3.21 -22.83
CA MET A 220 6.64 2.08 -21.90
C MET A 220 6.97 0.75 -22.61
N VAL A 221 7.07 0.74 -23.94
CA VAL A 221 7.23 -0.48 -24.73
C VAL A 221 8.47 -0.42 -25.62
N LYS A 222 8.99 -1.60 -25.98
CA LYS A 222 10.24 -1.73 -26.74
C LYS A 222 10.08 -1.36 -28.22
N HIS A 223 8.96 -1.75 -28.83
CA HIS A 223 8.65 -1.51 -30.24
C HIS A 223 7.17 -1.17 -30.41
N PRO A 224 6.79 -0.49 -31.51
CA PRO A 224 5.39 -0.21 -31.82
C PRO A 224 4.52 -1.48 -31.78
N GLY A 225 3.31 -1.34 -31.24
CA GLY A 225 2.34 -2.42 -31.09
C GLY A 225 2.64 -3.43 -29.97
N HIS A 226 3.81 -3.39 -29.34
CA HIS A 226 4.04 -4.19 -28.12
C HIS A 226 3.20 -3.62 -26.97
N GLU A 227 2.92 -4.46 -25.98
CA GLU A 227 2.17 -4.08 -24.79
C GLU A 227 2.97 -4.38 -23.52
N ALA A 228 2.84 -3.52 -22.52
CA ALA A 228 3.46 -3.68 -21.20
C ALA A 228 2.37 -3.77 -20.13
N TRP A 229 1.99 -4.97 -19.72
CA TRP A 229 0.92 -5.17 -18.76
C TRP A 229 1.46 -5.31 -17.34
N PHE A 230 0.77 -4.65 -16.41
CA PHE A 230 0.88 -4.94 -14.99
C PHE A 230 -0.38 -5.71 -14.57
N VAL A 231 -0.20 -6.97 -14.17
CA VAL A 231 -1.27 -7.83 -13.65
C VAL A 231 -1.11 -7.95 -12.14
N LEU A 232 -2.18 -7.73 -11.38
CA LEU A 232 -2.18 -7.84 -9.92
C LEU A 232 -3.35 -8.68 -9.45
N VAL A 233 -3.07 -9.58 -8.51
CA VAL A 233 -4.07 -10.24 -7.68
C VAL A 233 -3.78 -9.92 -6.21
N ASN A 234 -4.84 -9.83 -5.39
CA ASN A 234 -4.65 -9.74 -3.95
C ASN A 234 -4.08 -11.07 -3.41
N ALA A 235 -3.26 -10.98 -2.38
CA ALA A 235 -2.55 -12.14 -1.82
C ALA A 235 -2.47 -12.07 -0.28
N PRO A 236 -2.39 -13.23 0.40
CA PRO A 236 -1.96 -13.27 1.79
C PRO A 236 -0.54 -12.72 1.93
N ARG A 237 -0.25 -12.18 3.11
CA ARG A 237 1.09 -11.69 3.46
C ARG A 237 2.13 -12.81 3.40
N HIS A 238 3.37 -12.42 3.19
CA HIS A 238 4.49 -13.32 3.36
C HIS A 238 4.74 -13.64 4.84
N ASP A 239 4.84 -14.93 5.15
CA ASP A 239 5.38 -15.44 6.40
C ASP A 239 6.14 -16.73 6.11
N ALA A 240 7.46 -16.72 6.34
CA ALA A 240 8.29 -17.90 6.14
C ALA A 240 7.99 -19.03 7.14
N SER A 241 7.36 -18.73 8.27
CA SER A 241 6.94 -19.71 9.28
C SER A 241 5.54 -20.25 9.07
N GLU A 242 4.77 -19.66 8.15
CA GLU A 242 3.38 -20.02 7.83
C GLU A 242 2.44 -19.99 9.05
N VAL A 243 2.72 -19.11 10.03
CA VAL A 243 1.90 -18.93 11.23
C VAL A 243 0.79 -17.90 11.00
N ASP A 244 1.11 -16.79 10.33
CA ASP A 244 0.19 -15.68 10.04
C ASP A 244 0.36 -15.15 8.61
N GLY A 245 0.61 -16.07 7.67
CA GLY A 245 0.80 -15.76 6.26
C GLY A 245 1.15 -16.99 5.44
N PHE A 246 1.59 -16.76 4.20
CA PHE A 246 2.00 -17.79 3.26
C PHE A 246 3.49 -17.68 2.94
N ASN A 247 4.16 -18.81 2.76
CA ASN A 247 5.56 -18.82 2.38
C ASN A 247 5.75 -18.60 0.87
N TRP A 248 5.79 -17.34 0.46
CA TRP A 248 6.13 -16.91 -0.90
C TRP A 248 7.61 -17.06 -1.29
N SER A 249 8.43 -17.82 -0.54
CA SER A 249 9.86 -18.03 -0.88
C SER A 249 10.08 -19.13 -1.92
N ASP A 250 9.11 -20.02 -2.13
CA ASP A 250 9.21 -21.10 -3.12
C ASP A 250 8.95 -20.56 -4.54
N LYS A 251 10.03 -20.42 -5.30
CA LYS A 251 9.99 -19.91 -6.68
C LYS A 251 9.17 -20.79 -7.62
N ASP A 252 9.18 -22.10 -7.45
CA ASP A 252 8.46 -23.02 -8.34
C ASP A 252 6.97 -22.98 -8.04
N ALA A 253 6.57 -22.89 -6.76
CA ALA A 253 5.19 -22.66 -6.37
C ALA A 253 4.67 -21.32 -6.89
N ASN A 254 5.47 -20.26 -6.79
CA ASN A 254 5.13 -18.93 -7.31
C ASN A 254 4.96 -18.94 -8.83
N HIS A 255 5.84 -19.65 -9.55
CA HIS A 255 5.72 -19.80 -11.00
C HIS A 255 4.45 -20.56 -11.39
N ARG A 256 4.13 -21.67 -10.71
CA ARG A 256 2.86 -22.40 -10.92
C ARG A 256 1.64 -21.50 -10.66
N TYR A 257 1.68 -20.67 -9.62
CA TYR A 257 0.60 -19.72 -9.34
C TYR A 257 0.48 -18.65 -10.41
N ALA A 258 1.58 -18.09 -10.91
CA ALA A 258 1.59 -17.17 -12.04
C ALA A 258 0.96 -17.80 -13.30
N MET A 259 1.27 -19.06 -13.60
CA MET A 259 0.67 -19.76 -14.75
C MET A 259 -0.83 -19.93 -14.60
N LYS A 260 -1.34 -20.19 -13.39
CA LYS A 260 -2.79 -20.24 -13.12
C LYS A 260 -3.48 -18.90 -13.33
N ILE A 261 -2.84 -17.79 -12.98
CA ILE A 261 -3.36 -16.44 -13.26
C ILE A 261 -3.46 -16.24 -14.77
N ILE A 262 -2.43 -16.64 -15.53
CA ILE A 262 -2.46 -16.56 -16.99
C ILE A 262 -3.55 -17.48 -17.57
N ASP A 263 -3.72 -18.70 -17.08
CA ASP A 263 -4.84 -19.59 -17.46
C ASP A 263 -6.19 -18.89 -17.28
N ALA A 264 -6.39 -18.23 -16.14
CA ALA A 264 -7.63 -17.53 -15.82
C ALA A 264 -7.88 -16.29 -16.70
N ILE A 265 -6.83 -15.64 -17.19
CA ILE A 265 -6.92 -14.55 -18.17
C ILE A 265 -7.29 -15.11 -19.55
N GLU A 266 -6.59 -16.16 -20.01
CA GLU A 266 -6.83 -16.78 -21.32
C GLU A 266 -8.19 -17.48 -21.41
N ALA A 267 -8.69 -18.05 -20.30
CA ALA A 267 -10.03 -18.62 -20.21
C ALA A 267 -11.14 -17.57 -20.46
N ARG A 268 -10.83 -16.26 -20.32
CA ARG A 268 -11.73 -15.15 -20.64
C ARG A 268 -11.51 -14.60 -22.06
N GLY A 269 -10.73 -15.30 -22.90
CA GLY A 269 -10.48 -14.95 -24.29
C GLY A 269 -9.38 -13.90 -24.51
N ILE A 270 -8.59 -13.59 -23.48
CA ILE A 270 -7.51 -12.61 -23.55
C ILE A 270 -6.19 -13.36 -23.75
N SER A 271 -5.62 -13.36 -24.96
CA SER A 271 -4.37 -14.08 -25.26
C SER A 271 -3.16 -13.44 -24.59
N VAL A 272 -2.28 -14.29 -24.01
CA VAL A 272 -1.07 -13.85 -23.29
C VAL A 272 0.15 -14.68 -23.70
N ARG A 273 0.08 -16.02 -23.57
CA ARG A 273 1.26 -16.91 -23.65
C ARG A 273 1.93 -16.90 -25.00
N ASP A 274 1.13 -16.94 -26.05
CA ASP A 274 1.57 -16.92 -27.44
C ASP A 274 2.28 -15.61 -27.83
N ARG A 275 2.09 -14.55 -27.04
CA ARG A 275 2.67 -13.22 -27.24
C ARG A 275 3.76 -12.86 -26.24
N LEU A 276 3.92 -13.66 -25.19
CA LEU A 276 4.81 -13.36 -24.07
C LEU A 276 6.28 -13.28 -24.51
N GLU A 277 6.93 -12.17 -24.17
CA GLU A 277 8.39 -11.99 -24.29
C GLU A 277 9.06 -11.90 -22.93
N VAL A 278 8.40 -11.20 -22.00
CA VAL A 278 8.90 -10.97 -20.64
C VAL A 278 7.81 -11.39 -19.68
N LEU A 279 8.19 -12.23 -18.72
CA LEU A 279 7.41 -12.53 -17.53
C LEU A 279 8.28 -12.28 -16.32
N GLU A 280 7.93 -11.25 -15.56
CA GLU A 280 8.53 -11.00 -14.27
C GLU A 280 7.50 -11.18 -13.16
N ILE A 281 7.81 -12.03 -12.19
CA ILE A 281 6.94 -12.30 -11.04
C ILE A 281 7.42 -11.46 -9.87
N ARG A 282 6.50 -10.75 -9.22
CA ARG A 282 6.75 -10.00 -7.98
C ARG A 282 5.78 -10.45 -6.90
N THR A 283 6.33 -11.11 -5.89
CA THR A 283 5.60 -11.71 -4.77
C THR A 283 5.62 -10.83 -3.52
N PRO A 284 4.76 -11.11 -2.52
CA PRO A 284 4.86 -10.49 -1.20
C PRO A 284 6.25 -10.64 -0.54
N ALA A 285 6.93 -11.77 -0.74
CA ALA A 285 8.30 -11.97 -0.26
C ALA A 285 9.30 -11.05 -0.98
N ASP A 286 9.15 -10.85 -2.29
CA ASP A 286 9.99 -9.91 -3.03
C ASP A 286 9.80 -8.47 -2.56
N LEU A 287 8.55 -8.07 -2.30
CA LEU A 287 8.26 -6.74 -1.77
C LEU A 287 8.84 -6.55 -0.37
N GLU A 288 8.69 -7.53 0.53
CA GLU A 288 9.31 -7.47 1.85
C GLU A 288 10.84 -7.30 1.75
N ARG A 289 11.52 -8.06 0.89
CA ARG A 289 12.98 -7.94 0.74
C ARG A 289 13.42 -6.62 0.12
N THR A 290 12.67 -6.10 -0.86
CA THR A 290 13.11 -4.96 -1.67
C THR A 290 12.84 -3.62 -1.00
N VAL A 291 11.72 -3.46 -0.29
CA VAL A 291 11.33 -2.19 0.34
C VAL A 291 11.16 -2.31 1.86
N LEU A 292 11.45 -3.47 2.44
CA LEU A 292 11.32 -3.73 3.88
C LEU A 292 9.88 -3.52 4.39
N ALA A 293 8.87 -3.80 3.55
CA ALA A 293 7.48 -3.80 3.97
C ALA A 293 7.15 -5.13 4.67
N PRO A 294 6.81 -5.15 5.97
CA PRO A 294 6.58 -6.41 6.71
C PRO A 294 5.48 -7.27 6.08
N GLY A 295 5.80 -8.52 5.77
CA GLY A 295 4.94 -9.48 5.08
C GLY A 295 4.54 -9.08 3.66
N GLY A 296 5.21 -8.09 3.06
CA GLY A 296 4.85 -7.58 1.73
C GLY A 296 3.51 -6.83 1.69
N SER A 297 3.04 -6.31 2.83
CA SER A 297 1.81 -5.51 2.87
C SER A 297 1.94 -4.22 2.06
N ILE A 298 1.00 -3.98 1.13
CA ILE A 298 1.07 -2.86 0.18
C ILE A 298 0.49 -1.54 0.71
N TYR A 299 -0.24 -1.56 1.84
CA TYR A 299 -0.83 -0.36 2.47
C TYR A 299 -0.44 -0.15 3.94
N GLY A 300 0.57 -0.87 4.44
CA GLY A 300 0.92 -0.86 5.85
C GLY A 300 -0.16 -1.55 6.69
N THR A 301 -0.90 -0.78 7.49
CA THR A 301 -2.03 -1.30 8.30
C THR A 301 -3.33 -1.28 7.51
N SER A 302 -4.16 -2.31 7.66
CA SER A 302 -5.51 -2.34 7.08
C SER A 302 -6.43 -1.26 7.68
N SER A 303 -7.63 -1.13 7.13
CA SER A 303 -8.73 -0.32 7.67
C SER A 303 -9.90 -1.19 8.15
N ASN A 304 -9.63 -2.46 8.48
CA ASN A 304 -10.64 -3.39 9.00
C ASN A 304 -11.17 -2.88 10.34
N GLY A 305 -12.42 -2.44 10.39
CA GLY A 305 -13.05 -1.92 11.60
C GLY A 305 -12.79 -0.42 11.89
N ALA A 306 -13.69 0.17 12.68
CA ALA A 306 -13.74 1.62 12.91
C ALA A 306 -12.54 2.20 13.68
N HIS A 307 -11.74 1.36 14.34
CA HIS A 307 -10.63 1.79 15.18
C HIS A 307 -9.23 1.72 14.52
N SER A 308 -9.11 1.07 13.36
CA SER A 308 -7.81 0.74 12.77
C SER A 308 -6.99 1.96 12.37
N ALA A 309 -7.65 3.05 11.94
CA ALA A 309 -6.99 4.33 11.69
C ALA A 309 -6.31 4.93 12.95
N PHE A 310 -6.78 4.62 14.16
CA PHE A 310 -6.19 5.11 15.43
C PHE A 310 -4.99 4.28 15.90
N LEU A 311 -4.78 3.09 15.35
CA LEU A 311 -3.65 2.23 15.69
C LEU A 311 -2.37 2.60 14.91
N ARG A 312 -2.52 3.32 13.79
CA ARG A 312 -1.42 3.81 12.95
C ARG A 312 -0.41 4.64 13.74
N ALA A 313 0.85 4.58 13.32
CA ALA A 313 1.87 5.46 13.86
C ALA A 313 1.53 6.92 13.53
N LYS A 314 1.64 7.80 14.53
CA LYS A 314 1.48 9.24 14.32
C LYS A 314 2.72 9.80 13.62
N ASN A 315 2.52 10.84 12.81
CA ASN A 315 3.62 11.52 12.13
C ASN A 315 4.65 12.13 13.08
N ARG A 316 4.21 12.60 14.26
CA ARG A 316 5.11 13.03 15.34
C ARG A 316 5.27 11.90 16.35
N SER A 317 6.49 11.39 16.48
CA SER A 317 6.81 10.39 17.49
C SER A 317 6.73 10.98 18.91
N PRO A 318 6.45 10.17 19.95
CA PRO A 318 6.69 10.58 21.32
C PRO A 318 8.18 10.85 21.63
N LEU A 319 9.10 10.29 20.84
CA LEU A 319 10.53 10.60 20.90
C LEU A 319 10.79 11.93 20.17
N LYS A 320 11.24 12.97 20.90
CA LYS A 320 11.42 14.31 20.32
C LYS A 320 12.45 14.28 19.20
N GLY A 321 12.14 14.93 18.07
CA GLY A 321 13.00 14.95 16.88
C GLY A 321 12.77 13.78 15.93
N LEU A 322 12.00 12.76 16.31
CA LEU A 322 11.63 11.66 15.40
C LEU A 322 10.25 11.88 14.78
N TYR A 323 10.17 11.72 13.47
CA TYR A 323 8.94 11.78 12.69
C TYR A 323 8.80 10.53 11.83
N CYS A 324 7.57 10.09 11.62
CA CYS A 324 7.24 8.97 10.73
C CYS A 324 6.42 9.50 9.54
N VAL A 325 6.77 9.05 8.33
CA VAL A 325 6.09 9.43 7.08
C VAL A 325 5.84 8.16 6.26
N GLY A 326 4.87 8.21 5.35
CA GLY A 326 4.59 7.11 4.42
C GLY A 326 3.40 6.26 4.81
N GLY A 327 3.22 5.13 4.13
CA GLY A 327 1.98 4.33 4.16
C GLY A 327 1.69 3.61 5.48
N SER A 328 2.72 3.38 6.31
CA SER A 328 2.59 2.79 7.65
C SER A 328 2.35 3.83 8.76
N ALA A 329 2.40 5.11 8.40
CA ALA A 329 2.11 6.23 9.28
C ALA A 329 0.76 6.87 8.90
N HIS A 330 0.26 7.75 9.76
CA HIS A 330 -0.89 8.58 9.44
C HIS A 330 -0.64 9.44 8.17
N PRO A 331 -1.63 9.64 7.30
CA PRO A 331 -3.00 9.12 7.36
C PRO A 331 -3.19 7.68 6.88
N GLY A 332 -2.30 7.12 6.06
CA GLY A 332 -2.33 5.72 5.63
C GLY A 332 -1.63 5.48 4.29
N GLY A 333 -1.80 4.27 3.74
CA GLY A 333 -1.23 3.85 2.45
C GLY A 333 -1.91 4.45 1.22
N GLY A 334 -1.24 4.33 0.07
CA GLY A 334 -1.67 4.91 -1.21
C GLY A 334 -1.02 6.27 -1.51
N LEU A 335 -0.72 6.53 -2.78
CA LEU A 335 0.05 7.72 -3.21
C LEU A 335 -0.51 9.05 -2.66
N PRO A 336 -1.83 9.33 -2.70
CA PRO A 336 -2.36 10.57 -2.15
C PRO A 336 -2.15 10.70 -0.64
N LEU A 337 -2.42 9.63 0.11
CA LEU A 337 -2.29 9.63 1.57
C LEU A 337 -0.83 9.72 2.01
N VAL A 338 0.10 9.10 1.26
CA VAL A 338 1.55 9.25 1.47
C VAL A 338 1.98 10.70 1.23
N GLY A 339 1.48 11.36 0.18
CA GLY A 339 1.72 12.78 -0.06
C GLY A 339 1.25 13.67 1.09
N LEU A 340 0.02 13.46 1.58
CA LEU A 340 -0.51 14.16 2.76
C LEU A 340 0.31 13.87 4.03
N SER A 341 0.80 12.64 4.20
CA SER A 341 1.70 12.27 5.30
C SER A 341 2.95 13.14 5.28
N ALA A 342 3.56 13.32 4.10
CA ALA A 342 4.75 14.14 3.91
C ALA A 342 4.47 15.61 4.19
N GLU A 343 3.34 16.14 3.74
CA GLU A 343 2.92 17.52 4.02
C GLU A 343 2.75 17.77 5.52
N ILE A 344 2.07 16.87 6.24
CA ILE A 344 1.88 16.97 7.70
C ILE A 344 3.23 16.97 8.41
N VAL A 345 4.16 16.11 7.98
CA VAL A 345 5.51 16.04 8.57
C VAL A 345 6.30 17.32 8.27
N ALA A 346 6.26 17.82 7.04
CA ALA A 346 6.93 19.06 6.65
C ALA A 346 6.46 20.22 7.54
N GLN A 347 5.14 20.46 7.62
CA GLN A 347 4.57 21.48 8.51
C GLN A 347 4.94 21.26 9.98
N ALA A 348 5.10 19.99 10.39
CA ALA A 348 5.46 19.65 11.74
C ALA A 348 6.93 19.88 12.11
N VAL A 349 7.81 19.90 11.11
CA VAL A 349 9.25 20.16 11.25
C VAL A 349 9.54 21.65 11.08
N VAL A 350 9.01 22.29 10.03
CA VAL A 350 9.33 23.69 9.69
C VAL A 350 8.38 24.74 10.28
N GLY A 351 7.19 24.34 10.77
CA GLY A 351 6.12 25.26 11.15
C GLY A 351 5.11 25.51 10.01
N PRO A 352 4.07 26.32 10.21
CA PRO A 352 3.12 26.65 9.15
C PRO A 352 3.86 27.39 8.03
N THR A 353 3.86 26.83 6.83
CA THR A 353 4.26 27.55 5.62
C THR A 353 3.16 28.55 5.31
N THR A 354 3.45 29.85 5.48
CA THR A 354 2.64 30.91 4.86
C THR A 354 2.87 30.80 3.35
N HIS A 355 1.88 30.30 2.63
CA HIS A 355 1.80 30.44 1.18
C HIS A 355 1.34 31.84 0.82
#